data_AF-A0A4Q3WQJ7-F1
#
_entry.id   AF-A0A4Q3WQJ7-F1
#
_cell.length_a   1.000
_cell.length_b   1.000
_cell.length_c   1.000
_cell.angle_alpha   90.00
_cell.angle_beta   90.00
_cell.angle_gamma   90.00
#
_symmetry.space_group_name_H-M   'P 1'
#
loop_
_entity.id
_entity.type
_entity.pdbx_description
1 polymer ?
#
loop_
_entity_poly.entity_id
_entity_poly.type
_entity_poly.pdbx_seq_one_letter_code
_entity_poly.pdbx_strand_id
1 'polypeptide(L)'
;MHIETNTAPRPQLSRLSDLLGAWEAEATAAYDSHNLGIPRGPVSSFKLLDREMGGCFMPGLHFVHGAPGTGKTAFGLQMAATCGTPAMFISCEMSPLELLRRHTARVTETYLGKLKCGELSPAQSMSLVKRAAN
;
A
#
# COMPACT_ATOMS: atom_id res chain seq x y z
N MET A 1 12.08 26.39 -17.99
CA MET A 1 11.19 25.41 -17.32
C MET A 1 10.84 24.36 -18.35
N HIS A 2 11.63 23.28 -18.41
CA HIS A 2 11.42 22.21 -19.37
C HIS A 2 10.28 21.32 -18.87
N ILE A 3 9.19 21.27 -19.63
CA ILE A 3 8.12 20.30 -19.42
C ILE A 3 8.64 18.99 -20.02
N GLU A 4 9.12 18.08 -19.17
CA GLU A 4 9.39 16.71 -19.61
C GLU A 4 8.10 16.10 -20.16
N THR A 5 8.13 15.78 -21.45
CA THR A 5 7.07 15.03 -22.12
C THR A 5 6.97 13.65 -21.48
N ASN A 6 5.97 13.46 -20.61
CA ASN A 6 5.61 12.16 -20.06
C ASN A 6 5.20 11.23 -21.22
N THR A 7 6.15 10.43 -21.72
CA THR A 7 5.88 9.43 -22.76
C THR A 7 5.11 8.28 -22.12
N ALA A 8 3.80 8.26 -22.30
CA ALA A 8 2.98 7.12 -21.88
C ALA A 8 3.57 5.80 -22.42
N PRO A 9 3.61 4.73 -21.61
CA PRO A 9 4.13 3.44 -22.05
C PRO A 9 3.34 2.98 -23.28
N ARG A 10 4.04 2.78 -24.40
CA ARG A 10 3.46 2.28 -25.64
C ARG A 10 3.58 0.76 -25.67
N PRO A 11 2.59 0.04 -26.21
CA PRO A 11 2.76 -1.38 -26.53
C PRO A 11 4.03 -1.57 -27.38
N GLN A 12 4.93 -2.44 -26.93
CA GLN A 12 6.16 -2.76 -27.66
C GLN A 12 6.10 -4.20 -28.16
N LEU A 13 6.52 -4.39 -29.41
CA LEU A 13 6.80 -5.72 -29.95
C LEU A 13 8.27 -6.02 -29.70
N SER A 14 8.56 -7.06 -28.92
CA SER A 14 9.92 -7.48 -28.59
C SER A 14 10.12 -8.94 -29.00
N ARG A 15 11.30 -9.30 -29.49
CA ARG A 15 11.71 -10.70 -29.56
C ARG A 15 12.07 -11.17 -28.16
N LEU A 16 11.99 -12.48 -27.91
CA LEU A 16 12.37 -13.04 -26.62
C LEU A 16 13.84 -12.73 -26.26
N SER A 17 14.73 -12.68 -27.27
CA SER A 17 16.14 -12.29 -27.10
C SER A 17 16.31 -10.84 -26.62
N ASP A 18 15.39 -9.95 -26.98
CA ASP A 18 15.48 -8.53 -26.63
C ASP A 18 15.20 -8.32 -25.12
N LEU A 19 14.64 -9.33 -24.45
CA LEU A 19 14.29 -9.29 -23.02
C LEU A 19 15.44 -9.76 -22.11
N LEU A 20 16.55 -10.28 -22.64
CA LEU A 20 17.63 -10.86 -21.84
C LEU A 20 18.24 -9.86 -20.85
N GLY A 21 18.43 -8.60 -21.26
CA GLY A 21 18.94 -7.56 -20.38
C GLY A 21 17.96 -7.19 -19.25
N ALA A 22 16.66 -7.14 -19.55
CA ALA A 22 15.63 -6.90 -18.53
C ALA A 22 15.56 -8.06 -17.53
N TRP A 23 15.72 -9.30 -18.02
CA TRP A 23 15.79 -10.49 -17.18
C TRP A 23 16.98 -10.44 -16.21
N GLU A 24 18.18 -10.13 -16.71
CA GLU A 24 19.39 -10.03 -15.89
C GLU A 24 19.26 -8.94 -14.80
N ALA A 25 18.69 -7.78 -15.16
CA ALA A 25 18.45 -6.70 -14.21
C ALA A 25 17.46 -7.10 -13.09
N GLU A 26 16.33 -7.72 -13.45
CA GLU A 26 15.36 -8.23 -12.48
C GLU A 26 15.93 -9.33 -11.59
N ALA A 27 16.69 -10.27 -12.16
CA ALA A 27 17.31 -11.36 -11.41
C ALA A 27 18.35 -10.84 -10.42
N THR A 28 19.17 -9.86 -10.82
CA THR A 28 20.17 -9.24 -9.95
C THR A 28 19.48 -8.49 -8.80
N ALA A 29 18.47 -7.67 -9.11
CA ALA A 29 17.72 -6.96 -8.08
C ALA A 29 17.06 -7.94 -7.09
N ALA A 30 16.45 -9.02 -7.58
CA ALA A 30 15.83 -10.06 -6.75
C ALA A 30 16.83 -10.74 -5.81
N TYR A 31 18.03 -11.07 -6.31
CA TYR A 31 19.10 -11.65 -5.51
C TYR A 31 19.59 -10.69 -4.42
N ASP A 32 19.86 -9.43 -4.78
CA ASP A 32 20.32 -8.42 -3.82
C ASP A 32 19.28 -8.18 -2.73
N SER A 33 17.99 -8.07 -3.10
CA SER A 33 16.88 -7.92 -2.16
C SER A 33 16.80 -9.07 -1.17
N HIS A 34 16.93 -10.31 -1.66
CA HIS A 34 16.91 -11.49 -0.82
C HIS A 34 18.06 -11.49 0.20
N ASN A 35 19.27 -11.12 -0.23
CA ASN A 35 20.45 -11.15 0.63
C ASN A 35 20.55 -9.98 1.61
N LEU A 36 20.11 -8.79 1.18
CA LEU A 36 20.13 -7.58 2.01
C LEU A 36 18.88 -7.47 2.91
N GLY A 37 17.82 -8.22 2.62
CA GLY A 37 16.54 -8.11 3.32
C GLY A 37 15.80 -6.81 3.05
N ILE A 38 16.13 -6.11 1.96
CA ILE A 38 15.52 -4.84 1.58
C ILE A 38 14.50 -5.12 0.46
N PRO A 39 13.20 -4.84 0.65
CA PRO A 39 12.19 -5.05 -0.39
C PRO A 39 12.45 -4.22 -1.64
N ARG A 40 12.17 -4.79 -2.82
CA ARG A 40 12.31 -4.10 -4.13
C ARG A 40 11.14 -3.19 -4.50
N GLY A 41 10.08 -3.22 -3.69
CA GLY A 41 8.83 -2.55 -3.98
C GLY A 41 7.87 -2.57 -2.79
N PRO A 42 6.61 -2.17 -2.99
CA PRO A 42 5.61 -2.10 -1.94
C PRO A 42 5.38 -3.47 -1.30
N VAL A 43 5.27 -3.52 0.03
CA VAL A 43 4.95 -4.74 0.78
C VAL A 43 3.52 -4.69 1.32
N SER A 44 2.92 -5.85 1.64
CA SER A 44 1.65 -5.91 2.36
C SER A 44 1.79 -5.61 3.85
N SER A 45 3.01 -5.69 4.39
CA SER A 45 3.30 -5.68 5.84
C SER A 45 2.79 -6.92 6.59
N PHE A 46 2.31 -7.94 5.87
CA PHE A 46 2.01 -9.26 6.43
C PHE A 46 3.11 -10.22 5.99
N LYS A 47 4.02 -10.55 6.91
CA LYS A 47 5.21 -11.38 6.61
C LYS A 47 4.93 -12.64 5.81
N LEU A 48 3.83 -13.33 6.14
CA LEU A 48 3.43 -14.53 5.41
C LEU A 48 3.01 -14.22 3.97
N LEU A 49 2.16 -13.23 3.77
CA LEU A 49 1.71 -12.83 2.44
C LEU A 49 2.88 -12.30 1.60
N ASP A 50 3.76 -11.47 2.19
CA ASP A 50 4.95 -10.97 1.49
C ASP A 50 5.86 -12.12 1.05
N ARG A 51 6.05 -13.14 1.90
CA ARG A 51 6.80 -14.34 1.53
C ARG A 51 6.17 -15.08 0.35
N GLU A 52 4.86 -15.32 0.38
CA GLU A 52 4.15 -16.02 -0.70
C GLU A 52 4.12 -15.21 -2.01
N MET A 53 4.22 -13.88 -1.93
CA MET A 53 4.28 -12.98 -3.09
C MET A 53 5.70 -12.78 -3.64
N GLY A 54 6.72 -13.43 -3.06
CA GLY A 54 8.12 -13.27 -3.50
C GLY A 54 8.82 -12.03 -2.95
N GLY A 55 8.33 -11.50 -1.83
CA GLY A 55 8.95 -10.42 -1.04
C GLY A 55 8.30 -9.04 -1.21
N CYS A 56 7.60 -8.78 -2.31
CA CYS A 56 6.91 -7.51 -2.56
C CYS A 56 5.83 -7.65 -3.66
N PHE A 57 4.98 -6.64 -3.81
CA PHE A 57 4.05 -6.55 -4.95
C PHE A 57 4.80 -6.19 -6.21
N MET A 58 4.84 -7.12 -7.16
CA MET A 58 5.32 -6.86 -8.51
C MET A 58 4.36 -5.93 -9.26
N PRO A 59 4.86 -5.10 -10.20
CA PRO A 59 4.02 -4.29 -11.07
C PRO A 59 2.95 -5.14 -11.75
N GLY A 60 1.70 -4.70 -11.63
CA GLY A 60 0.56 -5.46 -12.16
C GLY A 60 -0.76 -5.05 -11.52
N LEU A 61 -1.83 -5.69 -11.97
CA LEU A 61 -3.16 -5.50 -11.42
C LEU A 61 -3.48 -6.63 -10.43
N HIS A 62 -3.68 -6.25 -9.17
CA HIS A 62 -3.99 -7.17 -8.07
C HIS A 62 -5.42 -6.96 -7.60
N PHE A 63 -6.17 -8.05 -7.40
CA PHE A 63 -7.56 -8.00 -6.99
C PHE A 63 -7.75 -8.53 -5.57
N VAL A 64 -8.46 -7.79 -4.74
CA VAL A 64 -8.94 -8.24 -3.43
C VAL A 64 -10.45 -8.42 -3.51
N HIS A 65 -10.90 -9.67 -3.45
CA HIS A 65 -12.32 -10.02 -3.53
C HIS A 65 -12.81 -10.57 -2.18
N GLY A 66 -14.11 -10.44 -1.93
CA GLY A 66 -14.76 -10.97 -0.73
C GLY A 66 -16.16 -10.38 -0.54
N ALA A 67 -16.99 -11.04 0.25
CA ALA A 67 -18.36 -10.59 0.55
C ALA A 67 -18.38 -9.19 1.20
N PRO A 68 -19.52 -8.46 1.16
CA PRO A 68 -19.68 -7.24 1.95
C PRO A 68 -19.34 -7.47 3.43
N GLY A 69 -18.68 -6.50 4.07
CA GLY A 69 -18.30 -6.61 5.48
C GLY A 69 -17.04 -7.45 5.79
N THR A 70 -16.42 -8.14 4.82
CA THR A 70 -15.21 -8.96 5.08
C THR A 70 -13.92 -8.17 5.30
N GLY A 71 -13.97 -6.84 5.32
CA GLY A 71 -12.80 -6.01 5.62
C GLY A 71 -11.91 -5.64 4.43
N LYS A 72 -12.34 -5.80 3.17
CA LYS A 72 -11.56 -5.43 1.97
C LYS A 72 -10.99 -4.01 2.03
N THR A 73 -11.84 -3.03 2.35
CA THR A 73 -11.42 -1.62 2.48
C THR A 73 -10.41 -1.44 3.61
N ALA A 74 -10.59 -2.15 4.73
CA ALA A 74 -9.64 -2.09 5.85
C ALA A 74 -8.28 -2.70 5.47
N PHE A 75 -8.29 -3.84 4.76
CA PHE A 75 -7.09 -4.48 4.24
C PHE A 75 -6.33 -3.58 3.26
N GLY A 76 -7.02 -3.05 2.24
CA GLY A 76 -6.40 -2.16 1.25
C GLY A 76 -5.90 -0.85 1.87
N LEU A 77 -6.64 -0.25 2.80
CA LEU A 77 -6.23 0.97 3.50
C LEU A 77 -5.00 0.71 4.38
N GLN A 78 -4.96 -0.42 5.11
CA GLN A 78 -3.80 -0.79 5.90
C GLN A 78 -2.56 -0.94 5.01
N MET A 79 -2.67 -1.69 3.91
CA MET A 79 -1.56 -1.86 2.99
C MET A 79 -1.07 -0.53 2.44
N ALA A 80 -1.97 0.33 1.95
CA ALA A 80 -1.60 1.65 1.43
C ALA A 80 -0.90 2.52 2.48
N ALA A 81 -1.25 2.37 3.76
CA ALA A 81 -0.65 3.14 4.84
C ALA A 81 0.71 2.58 5.31
N THR A 82 1.04 1.31 5.04
CA THR A 82 2.23 0.66 5.61
C THR A 82 3.16 0.01 4.58
N CYS A 83 2.89 0.14 3.29
CA CYS A 83 3.64 -0.57 2.24
C CYS A 83 5.09 -0.10 2.02
N GLY A 84 5.57 0.92 2.75
CA GLY A 84 6.95 1.41 2.69
C GLY A 84 7.27 2.30 1.49
N THR A 85 6.28 2.60 0.63
CA THR A 85 6.41 3.50 -0.52
C THR A 85 5.27 4.50 -0.54
N PRO A 86 5.41 5.68 -1.18
CA PRO A 86 4.28 6.57 -1.40
C PRO A 86 3.11 5.87 -2.08
N ALA A 87 1.91 5.98 -1.50
CA ALA A 87 0.70 5.32 -1.98
C ALA A 87 -0.46 6.30 -2.12
N MET A 88 -1.33 6.06 -3.11
CA MET A 88 -2.57 6.80 -3.32
C MET A 88 -3.75 5.86 -3.07
N PHE A 89 -4.64 6.25 -2.16
CA PHE A 89 -5.87 5.50 -1.89
C PHE A 89 -7.08 6.26 -2.44
N ILE A 90 -7.72 5.69 -3.47
CA ILE A 90 -8.92 6.27 -4.08
C ILE A 90 -10.14 5.53 -3.53
N SER A 91 -11.05 6.28 -2.90
CA SER A 91 -12.29 5.75 -2.32
C SER A 91 -13.50 6.32 -3.03
N CYS A 92 -14.43 5.44 -3.42
CA CYS A 92 -15.71 5.82 -4.00
C CYS A 92 -16.90 5.67 -3.03
N GLU A 93 -16.70 5.01 -1.89
CA GLU A 93 -17.78 4.68 -0.93
C GLU A 93 -17.69 5.53 0.34
N MET A 94 -16.47 5.71 0.86
CA MET A 94 -16.25 6.32 2.16
C MET A 94 -15.52 7.66 2.03
N SER A 95 -15.88 8.62 2.88
CA SER A 95 -15.20 9.90 2.93
C SER A 95 -13.76 9.75 3.46
N PRO A 96 -12.81 10.61 3.04
CA PRO A 96 -11.45 10.59 3.53
C PRO A 96 -11.34 10.66 5.06
N LEU A 97 -12.21 11.43 5.71
CA LEU A 97 -12.23 11.54 7.17
C LEU A 97 -12.64 10.24 7.85
N GLU A 98 -13.59 9.49 7.29
CA GLU A 98 -13.97 8.18 7.84
C GLU A 98 -12.86 7.14 7.65
N LEU A 99 -12.13 7.19 6.54
CA LEU A 99 -10.93 6.36 6.33
C LEU A 99 -9.86 6.69 7.38
N LEU A 100 -9.59 7.98 7.63
CA LEU A 100 -8.66 8.42 8.65
C LEU A 100 -9.06 7.95 10.06
N ARG A 101 -10.34 8.01 10.41
CA ARG A 101 -10.83 7.47 11.70
C ARG A 101 -10.57 5.97 11.83
N ARG A 102 -10.78 5.19 10.76
CA ARG A 102 -10.54 3.73 10.79
C ARG A 102 -9.06 3.38 10.84
N HIS A 103 -8.22 4.10 10.10
CA HIS A 103 -6.78 3.97 10.21
C HIS A 103 -6.30 4.33 11.63
N THR A 104 -6.80 5.43 12.19
CA THR A 104 -6.54 5.84 13.57
C THR A 104 -6.95 4.75 14.56
N ALA A 105 -8.19 4.26 14.47
CA ALA A 105 -8.71 3.18 15.31
C ALA A 105 -7.83 1.93 15.28
N ARG A 106 -7.35 1.54 14.09
CA ARG A 106 -6.45 0.39 13.91
C ARG A 106 -5.08 0.64 14.54
N VAL A 107 -4.44 1.77 14.24
CA VAL A 107 -3.06 2.07 14.69
C VAL A 107 -3.00 2.31 16.20
N THR A 108 -4.03 2.93 16.78
CA THR A 108 -4.06 3.26 18.20
C THR A 108 -4.84 2.24 19.04
N GLU A 109 -5.26 1.13 18.43
CA GLU A 109 -6.08 0.08 19.06
C GLU A 109 -7.32 0.65 19.79
N THR A 110 -7.86 1.74 19.26
CA THR A 110 -8.98 2.45 19.88
C THR A 110 -10.27 2.04 19.18
N TYR A 111 -11.28 1.64 19.95
CA TYR A 111 -12.60 1.31 19.39
C TYR A 111 -13.15 2.50 18.56
N LEU A 112 -13.49 2.23 17.29
CA LEU A 112 -13.92 3.24 16.32
C LEU A 112 -15.10 4.09 16.81
N GLY A 113 -16.03 3.51 17.57
CA GLY A 113 -17.17 4.23 18.10
C GLY A 113 -16.77 5.43 18.97
N LYS A 114 -15.68 5.32 19.74
CA LYS A 114 -15.17 6.41 20.60
C LYS A 114 -14.74 7.64 19.80
N LEU A 115 -14.26 7.44 18.57
CA LEU A 115 -13.87 8.50 17.64
C LEU A 115 -15.08 9.18 16.97
N LYS A 116 -16.30 8.70 17.22
CA LYS A 116 -17.54 9.14 16.56
C LYS A 116 -18.62 9.63 17.53
N CYS A 117 -18.70 9.06 18.73
CA CYS A 117 -19.79 9.32 19.68
C CYS A 117 -19.58 10.55 20.59
N GLY A 118 -18.40 11.17 20.58
CA GLY A 118 -18.07 12.31 21.45
C GLY A 118 -17.60 11.93 22.85
N GLU A 119 -17.39 10.64 23.14
CA GLU A 119 -16.80 10.18 24.41
C GLU A 119 -15.39 10.72 24.64
N LEU A 120 -14.63 10.92 23.56
CA LEU A 120 -13.29 11.52 23.60
C LEU A 120 -13.39 13.04 23.51
N SER A 121 -12.69 13.74 24.39
CA SER A 121 -12.49 15.19 24.24
C SER A 121 -11.78 15.49 22.90
N PRO A 122 -11.97 16.70 22.32
CA PRO A 122 -11.29 17.08 21.09
C PRO A 122 -9.77 16.95 21.15
N ALA A 123 -9.17 17.26 22.31
CA ALA A 123 -7.73 17.13 22.53
C ALA A 123 -7.26 15.66 22.49
N GLN A 124 -8.00 14.76 23.15
CA GLN A 124 -7.70 13.33 23.12
C GLN A 124 -7.85 12.75 21.71
N SER A 125 -8.95 13.09 21.03
CA SER A 125 -9.21 12.65 19.65
C SER A 125 -8.08 13.11 18.70
N MET A 126 -7.68 14.38 18.78
CA MET A 126 -6.58 14.91 17.98
C MET A 126 -5.23 14.26 18.30
N SER A 127 -4.98 13.93 19.58
CA SER A 127 -3.76 13.23 19.98
C SER A 127 -3.67 11.83 19.36
N LEU A 128 -4.78 11.11 19.20
CA LEU A 128 -4.81 9.80 18.55
C LEU A 128 -4.57 9.92 17.05
N VAL A 129 -5.22 10.87 16.38
CA VAL A 129 -5.04 11.10 14.95
C VAL A 129 -3.59 11.45 14.62
N LYS A 130 -2.95 12.33 15.41
CA LYS A 130 -1.53 12.68 15.23
C LYS A 130 -0.60 11.46 15.34
N ARG A 131 -0.90 10.54 16.26
CA ARG A 131 -0.13 9.29 16.41
C ARG A 131 -0.30 8.35 15.21
N ALA A 132 -1.45 8.38 14.54
CA ALA A 132 -1.72 7.51 13.40
C ALA A 132 -1.23 8.07 12.06
N ALA A 133 -1.02 9.39 11.99
CA ALA A 133 -0.55 10.09 10.79
C ALA A 133 0.98 10.18 10.67
N ASN A 134 1.70 9.86 11.74
CA ASN A 134 3.16 9.79 11.81
C ASN A 134 3.62 8.33 11.77
#